data_AF-A7LAT7-F1
#
_entry.id   AF-A7LAT7-F1
#
_cell.length_a   1.000
_cell.length_b   1.000
_cell.length_c   1.000
_cell.angle_alpha   90.00
_cell.angle_beta   90.00
_cell.angle_gamma   90.00
#
_symmetry.space_group_name_H-M   'P 1'
#
loop_
_entity.id
_entity.type
_entity.pdbx_description
1 polymer ?
#
loop_
_entity_poly.entity_id
_entity_poly.type
_entity_poly.pdbx_seq_one_letter_code
_entity_poly.pdbx_strand_id
1 'polypeptide(L)'
;MININKAKEIINKIEIEEKISKEDALTLLSSFEYDNNINIKKLNEEEKVEVKNLKEYLRLKAREKADKVFGKYVFMRGLIEFTNYCKNDCIYCGIRKSNKNAERYRLDKEDILSCCELGYEIGFRTFVLQGGEDPYYNLEIMSDIVEAIKTKYPDCALTLSIGEKEEEYYKALKEKGANRFLLRHETSDDIHYSKLPPYRYEFRK
;
A
#
# COMPACT_ATOMS: atom_id res chain seq x y z
N MET A 1 20.15 16.67 9.40
CA MET A 1 20.63 17.93 8.81
C MET A 1 20.84 17.70 7.33
N ILE A 2 20.33 18.59 6.46
CA ILE A 2 20.48 18.48 5.00
C ILE A 2 21.97 18.44 4.63
N ASN A 3 22.42 17.40 3.92
CA ASN A 3 23.80 17.25 3.45
C ASN A 3 23.84 16.85 1.97
N ILE A 4 23.79 17.85 1.10
CA ILE A 4 23.74 17.69 -0.36
C ILE A 4 24.99 16.96 -0.89
N ASN A 5 26.18 17.25 -0.35
CA ASN A 5 27.41 16.58 -0.77
C ASN A 5 27.37 15.09 -0.43
N LYS A 6 26.89 14.74 0.77
CA LYS A 6 26.73 13.34 1.15
C LYS A 6 25.67 12.64 0.30
N ALA A 7 24.58 13.33 -0.05
CA ALA A 7 23.58 12.80 -0.96
C ALA A 7 24.18 12.44 -2.34
N LYS A 8 25.07 13.27 -2.89
CA LYS A 8 25.79 12.98 -4.14
C LYS A 8 26.66 11.75 -4.04
N GLU A 9 27.44 11.61 -2.96
CA GLU A 9 28.27 10.42 -2.74
C GLU A 9 27.42 9.14 -2.74
N ILE A 10 26.26 9.18 -2.06
CA ILE A 10 25.36 8.03 -2.00
C ILE A 10 24.71 7.76 -3.37
N ILE A 11 24.36 8.79 -4.13
CA ILE A 11 23.86 8.62 -5.50
C ILE A 11 24.91 7.93 -6.38
N ASN A 12 26.19 8.31 -6.27
CA ASN A 12 27.27 7.64 -7.01
C ASN A 12 27.38 6.15 -6.63
N LYS A 13 27.17 5.80 -5.36
CA LYS A 13 27.09 4.38 -4.94
C LYS A 13 25.96 3.64 -5.66
N ILE A 14 24.79 4.26 -5.77
CA ILE A 14 23.64 3.68 -6.48
C ILE A 14 23.95 3.48 -7.97
N GLU A 15 24.66 4.42 -8.60
CA GLU A 15 25.05 4.32 -10.02
C GLU A 15 25.96 3.12 -10.32
N ILE A 16 26.89 2.82 -9.41
CA ILE A 16 27.81 1.68 -9.54
C ILE A 16 27.23 0.38 -8.95
N GLU A 17 25.93 0.35 -8.67
CA GLU A 17 25.19 -0.78 -8.09
C GLU A 17 25.73 -1.23 -6.71
N GLU A 18 26.39 -0.33 -5.97
CA GLU A 18 26.79 -0.58 -4.58
C GLU A 18 25.57 -0.54 -3.65
N LYS A 19 25.55 -1.46 -2.68
CA LYS A 19 24.50 -1.51 -1.67
C LYS A 19 24.59 -0.30 -0.74
N ILE A 20 23.50 0.46 -0.64
CA ILE A 20 23.37 1.54 0.34
C ILE A 20 22.88 1.00 1.70
N SER A 21 23.35 1.62 2.79
CA SER A 21 22.91 1.30 4.15
C SER A 21 21.59 2.01 4.51
N LYS A 22 21.00 1.65 5.66
CA LYS A 22 19.85 2.38 6.23
C LYS A 22 20.20 3.86 6.47
N GLU A 23 21.40 4.13 6.95
CA GLU A 23 21.87 5.50 7.24
C GLU A 23 22.04 6.32 5.96
N ASP A 24 22.54 5.68 4.89
CA ASP A 24 22.62 6.31 3.56
C ASP A 24 21.23 6.67 3.04
N ALA A 25 20.25 5.76 3.15
CA ALA A 25 18.88 6.02 2.74
C ALA A 25 18.24 7.17 3.54
N LEU A 26 18.43 7.21 4.87
CA LEU A 26 17.95 8.30 5.72
C LEU A 26 18.64 9.64 5.38
N THR A 27 19.92 9.61 5.07
CA THR A 27 20.68 10.80 4.64
C THR A 27 20.15 11.34 3.32
N LEU A 28 19.87 10.47 2.33
CA LEU A 28 19.24 10.88 1.07
C LEU A 28 17.87 11.51 1.32
N LEU A 29 16.97 10.83 2.04
CA LEU A 29 15.62 11.31 2.32
C LEU A 29 15.64 12.67 3.03
N SER A 30 16.42 12.78 4.11
CA SER A 30 16.52 14.03 4.89
C SER A 30 17.20 15.17 4.13
N SER A 31 18.00 14.88 3.10
CA SER A 31 18.61 15.90 2.23
C SER A 31 17.62 16.48 1.22
N PHE A 32 16.46 15.85 1.03
CA PHE A 32 15.42 16.24 0.09
C PHE A 32 14.20 16.90 0.76
N GLU A 33 14.09 16.82 2.07
CA GLU A 33 13.02 17.40 2.87
C GLU A 33 13.40 18.82 3.33
N TYR A 34 12.97 19.84 2.60
CA TYR A 34 13.12 21.25 3.02
C TYR A 34 11.78 22.02 3.09
N ASP A 35 10.68 21.46 2.56
CA ASP A 35 9.37 22.13 2.46
C ASP A 35 8.36 21.74 3.56
N ASN A 36 8.68 20.76 4.42
CA ASN A 36 7.71 20.15 5.34
C ASN A 36 7.89 20.57 6.82
N ASN A 37 8.29 21.82 7.13
CA ASN A 37 8.42 22.34 8.52
C ASN A 37 9.33 21.55 9.49
N ILE A 38 9.99 20.47 9.06
CA ILE A 38 10.80 19.57 9.91
C ILE A 38 12.28 19.97 9.91
N ASN A 39 12.77 20.64 8.86
CA ASN A 39 14.19 21.03 8.76
C ASN A 39 14.42 22.50 9.13
N ILE A 40 15.32 22.72 10.09
CA ILE A 40 15.69 24.05 10.61
C ILE A 40 16.57 24.83 9.61
N LYS A 41 17.29 24.13 8.71
CA LYS A 41 18.15 24.76 7.71
C LYS A 41 17.32 25.23 6.50
N LYS A 42 17.23 26.55 6.31
CA LYS A 42 16.78 27.14 5.04
C LYS A 42 17.87 26.97 3.99
N LEU A 43 17.49 26.43 2.84
CA LEU A 43 18.38 26.32 1.67
C LEU A 43 18.50 27.69 0.97
N ASN A 44 19.69 28.00 0.48
CA ASN A 44 19.86 29.11 -0.47
C ASN A 44 19.36 28.71 -1.88
N GLU A 45 19.30 29.65 -2.82
CA GLU A 45 18.77 29.38 -4.16
C GLU A 45 19.57 28.34 -4.94
N GLU A 46 20.90 28.34 -4.82
CA GLU A 46 21.78 27.34 -5.45
C GLU A 46 21.52 25.93 -4.90
N GLU A 47 21.41 25.81 -3.57
CA GLU A 47 21.10 24.55 -2.89
C GLU A 47 19.72 24.02 -3.27
N LYS A 48 18.72 24.90 -3.45
CA LYS A 48 17.38 24.51 -3.92
C LYS A 48 17.42 23.95 -5.34
N VAL A 49 18.15 24.62 -6.24
CA VAL A 49 18.35 24.15 -7.62
C VAL A 49 19.04 22.80 -7.60
N GLU A 50 20.07 22.64 -6.78
CA GLU A 50 20.81 21.39 -6.67
C GLU A 50 19.94 20.24 -6.16
N VAL A 51 19.19 20.44 -5.07
CA VAL A 51 18.25 19.43 -4.55
C VAL A 51 17.21 19.06 -5.60
N LYS A 52 16.68 20.04 -6.35
CA LYS A 52 15.74 19.79 -7.44
C LYS A 52 16.35 18.90 -8.53
N ASN A 53 17.59 19.19 -8.93
CA ASN A 53 18.31 18.41 -9.93
C ASN A 53 18.56 16.97 -9.45
N LEU A 54 18.96 16.77 -8.20
CA LEU A 54 19.16 15.42 -7.63
C LEU A 54 17.85 14.63 -7.54
N LYS A 55 16.74 15.27 -7.16
CA LYS A 55 15.41 14.64 -7.16
C LYS A 55 15.01 14.20 -8.56
N GLU A 56 15.19 15.05 -9.56
CA GLU A 56 14.87 14.73 -10.94
C GLU A 56 15.75 13.59 -11.48
N TYR A 57 17.04 13.63 -11.19
CA TYR A 57 17.97 12.57 -11.52
C TYR A 57 17.52 11.21 -10.95
N LEU A 58 17.19 11.15 -9.66
CA LEU A 58 16.69 9.93 -9.01
C LEU A 58 15.36 9.45 -9.60
N ARG A 59 14.46 10.39 -9.95
CA ARG A 59 13.19 10.07 -10.64
C ARG A 59 13.44 9.40 -11.98
N LEU A 60 14.39 9.92 -12.76
CA LEU A 60 14.77 9.35 -14.05
C LEU A 60 15.38 7.95 -13.88
N LYS A 61 16.29 7.75 -12.91
CA LYS A 61 16.86 6.42 -12.62
C LYS A 61 15.82 5.40 -12.16
N ALA A 62 14.89 5.81 -11.30
CA ALA A 62 13.77 4.95 -10.91
C ALA A 62 12.91 4.57 -12.13
N ARG A 63 12.64 5.53 -13.03
CA ARG A 63 11.88 5.26 -14.27
C ARG A 63 12.63 4.34 -15.22
N GLU A 64 13.93 4.56 -15.45
CA GLU A 64 14.78 3.68 -16.26
C GLU A 64 14.77 2.25 -15.72
N LYS A 65 14.91 2.08 -14.39
CA LYS A 65 14.88 0.75 -13.78
C LYS A 65 13.50 0.10 -13.93
N ALA A 66 12.43 0.86 -13.72
CA ALA A 66 11.07 0.36 -13.90
C ALA A 66 10.78 0.01 -15.37
N ASP A 67 11.30 0.77 -16.34
CA ASP A 67 11.18 0.45 -17.77
C ASP A 67 11.94 -0.82 -18.14
N LYS A 68 13.13 -1.04 -17.57
CA LYS A 68 13.90 -2.27 -17.78
C LYS A 68 13.19 -3.51 -17.25
N VAL A 69 12.49 -3.39 -16.12
CA VAL A 69 11.82 -4.53 -15.46
C VAL A 69 10.40 -4.77 -15.98
N PHE A 70 9.63 -3.70 -16.18
CA PHE A 70 8.19 -3.76 -16.47
C PHE A 70 7.83 -3.20 -17.85
N GLY A 71 8.80 -2.72 -18.63
CA GLY A 71 8.52 -1.98 -19.86
C GLY A 71 7.72 -0.70 -19.59
N LYS A 72 6.91 -0.31 -20.57
CA LYS A 72 5.96 0.81 -20.48
C LYS A 72 4.57 0.38 -20.03
N TYR A 73 4.40 -0.85 -19.57
CA TYR A 73 3.10 -1.39 -19.16
C TYR A 73 2.63 -0.77 -17.83
N VAL A 74 1.33 -0.47 -17.77
CA VAL A 74 0.63 -0.06 -16.55
C VAL A 74 -0.43 -1.11 -16.25
N PHE A 75 -0.32 -1.76 -15.10
CA PHE A 75 -1.20 -2.87 -14.72
C PHE A 75 -2.42 -2.35 -13.95
N MET A 76 -3.57 -2.32 -14.62
CA MET A 76 -4.83 -1.85 -14.05
C MET A 76 -5.45 -2.89 -13.10
N ARG A 77 -6.01 -2.42 -11.98
CA ARG A 77 -6.70 -3.25 -10.97
C ARG A 77 -8.00 -2.58 -10.55
N GLY A 78 -9.12 -3.28 -10.67
CA GLY A 78 -10.44 -2.79 -10.29
C GLY A 78 -10.62 -2.93 -8.78
N LEU A 79 -10.67 -1.80 -8.07
CA LEU A 79 -10.83 -1.77 -6.62
C LEU A 79 -12.32 -1.74 -6.26
N ILE A 80 -12.73 -2.68 -5.41
CA ILE A 80 -14.09 -2.81 -4.88
C ILE A 80 -13.99 -2.66 -3.37
N GLU A 81 -14.43 -1.51 -2.86
CA GLU A 81 -14.54 -1.25 -1.43
C GLU A 81 -15.88 -1.82 -0.94
N PHE A 82 -15.89 -3.07 -0.49
CA PHE A 82 -17.14 -3.82 -0.26
C PHE A 82 -17.72 -3.64 1.14
N THR A 83 -16.96 -3.03 2.06
CA THR A 83 -17.43 -2.64 3.39
C THR A 83 -16.57 -1.53 3.96
N ASN A 84 -17.21 -0.60 4.65
CA ASN A 84 -16.52 0.39 5.48
C ASN A 84 -16.76 0.18 6.98
N TYR A 85 -17.38 -0.94 7.38
CA TYR A 85 -17.38 -1.37 8.78
C TYR A 85 -15.97 -1.83 9.15
N CYS A 86 -15.53 -1.50 10.36
CA CYS A 86 -14.21 -1.88 10.84
C CYS A 86 -14.23 -2.03 12.36
N LYS A 87 -13.63 -3.10 12.90
CA LYS A 87 -13.46 -3.29 14.36
C LYS A 87 -12.31 -2.47 14.96
N ASN A 88 -11.43 -1.95 14.10
CA ASN A 88 -10.23 -1.21 14.48
C ASN A 88 -10.49 0.29 14.62
N ASP A 89 -9.58 0.99 15.29
CA ASP A 89 -9.73 2.42 15.59
C ASP A 89 -8.55 3.30 15.16
N CYS A 90 -7.92 2.94 14.04
CA CYS A 90 -6.74 3.62 13.51
C CYS A 90 -6.97 5.14 13.39
N ILE A 91 -6.16 5.94 14.08
CA ILE A 91 -6.37 7.40 14.23
C ILE A 91 -6.34 8.17 12.90
N TYR A 92 -5.63 7.65 11.90
CA TYR A 92 -5.52 8.22 10.56
C TYR A 92 -6.65 7.77 9.61
N CYS A 93 -7.48 6.82 10.03
CA CYS A 93 -8.43 6.16 9.14
C CYS A 93 -9.84 6.74 9.30
N GLY A 94 -10.43 7.21 8.19
CA GLY A 94 -11.79 7.76 8.19
C GLY A 94 -12.88 6.75 8.55
N ILE A 95 -12.63 5.45 8.33
CA ILE A 95 -13.59 4.37 8.61
C ILE A 95 -13.38 3.72 9.98
N ARG A 96 -12.52 4.29 10.83
CA ARG A 96 -12.29 3.82 12.22
C ARG A 96 -13.60 3.66 13.00
N LYS A 97 -13.69 2.67 13.88
CA LYS A 97 -14.95 2.33 14.58
C LYS A 97 -15.55 3.48 15.38
N SER A 98 -14.73 4.36 15.93
CA SER A 98 -15.20 5.47 16.76
C SER A 98 -15.74 6.65 15.94
N ASN A 99 -15.52 6.67 14.62
CA ASN A 99 -16.11 7.69 13.77
C ASN A 99 -17.62 7.40 13.57
N LYS A 100 -18.44 8.08 14.37
CA LYS A 100 -19.91 7.98 14.30
C LYS A 100 -20.54 8.78 13.15
N ASN A 101 -19.75 9.64 12.49
CA ASN A 101 -20.22 10.44 11.36
C ASN A 101 -20.05 9.73 10.01
N ALA A 102 -19.39 8.56 9.99
CA ALA A 102 -19.28 7.74 8.79
C ALA A 102 -20.59 6.97 8.58
N GLU A 103 -21.24 7.19 7.44
CA GLU A 103 -22.34 6.33 6.97
C GLU A 103 -21.79 4.94 6.68
N ARG A 104 -22.37 3.91 7.30
CA ARG A 104 -21.84 2.56 7.25
C ARG A 104 -22.57 1.70 6.22
N TYR A 105 -21.83 0.98 5.41
CA TYR A 105 -22.38 0.13 4.35
C TYR A 105 -21.66 -1.21 4.25
N ARG A 106 -22.37 -2.18 3.66
CA ARG A 106 -21.88 -3.48 3.20
C ARG A 106 -22.51 -3.75 1.84
N LEU A 107 -21.70 -4.16 0.87
CA LEU A 107 -22.22 -4.70 -0.37
C LEU A 107 -22.60 -6.18 -0.14
N ASP A 108 -23.70 -6.63 -0.71
CA ASP A 108 -23.96 -8.07 -0.74
C ASP A 108 -23.10 -8.76 -1.82
N LYS A 109 -23.21 -10.09 -1.90
CA LYS A 109 -22.40 -10.89 -2.82
C LYS A 109 -22.74 -10.54 -4.28
N GLU A 110 -24.02 -10.30 -4.56
CA GLU A 110 -24.55 -9.96 -5.87
C GLU A 110 -24.00 -8.62 -6.35
N ASP A 111 -23.98 -7.59 -5.49
CA ASP A 111 -23.37 -6.28 -5.75
C ASP A 111 -21.86 -6.39 -6.05
N ILE A 112 -21.13 -7.20 -5.26
CA ILE A 112 -19.70 -7.45 -5.50
C ILE A 112 -19.49 -8.12 -6.87
N LEU A 113 -20.29 -9.12 -7.21
CA LEU A 113 -20.19 -9.82 -8.49
C LEU A 113 -20.57 -8.92 -9.68
N SER A 114 -21.52 -8.01 -9.49
CA SER A 114 -21.91 -6.99 -10.47
C SER A 114 -20.75 -6.00 -10.73
N CYS A 115 -20.04 -5.57 -9.68
CA CYS A 115 -18.82 -4.77 -9.83
C CYS A 115 -17.72 -5.51 -10.61
N CYS A 116 -17.54 -6.81 -10.35
CA CYS A 116 -16.59 -7.64 -11.11
C CYS A 116 -17.01 -7.79 -12.58
N GLU A 117 -18.30 -7.93 -12.86
CA GLU A 117 -18.85 -7.99 -14.22
C GLU A 117 -18.55 -6.71 -15.00
N LEU A 118 -18.94 -5.56 -14.46
CA LEU A 118 -18.63 -4.26 -15.05
C LEU A 118 -17.13 -4.09 -15.27
N GLY A 119 -16.32 -4.44 -14.27
CA GLY A 119 -14.86 -4.37 -14.35
C GLY A 119 -14.30 -5.27 -15.46
N TYR A 120 -14.83 -6.48 -15.61
CA TYR A 120 -14.42 -7.43 -16.64
C TYR A 120 -14.72 -6.90 -18.05
N GLU A 121 -15.92 -6.36 -18.25
CA GLU A 121 -16.41 -5.79 -19.51
C GLU A 121 -15.55 -4.62 -19.98
N ILE A 122 -15.11 -3.75 -19.07
CA ILE A 122 -14.23 -2.61 -19.39
C ILE A 122 -12.73 -2.98 -19.42
N GLY A 123 -12.40 -4.27 -19.31
CA GLY A 123 -11.06 -4.79 -19.57
C GLY A 123 -10.17 -5.02 -18.34
N PHE A 124 -10.68 -4.87 -17.11
CA PHE A 124 -9.91 -5.29 -15.93
C PHE A 124 -9.72 -6.81 -15.93
N ARG A 125 -8.50 -7.23 -15.58
CA ARG A 125 -8.14 -8.64 -15.34
C ARG A 125 -7.56 -8.86 -13.94
N THR A 126 -7.75 -7.87 -13.06
CA THR A 126 -7.46 -7.99 -11.63
C THR A 126 -8.54 -7.26 -10.86
N PHE A 127 -9.16 -7.95 -9.90
CA PHE A 127 -10.07 -7.36 -8.93
C PHE A 127 -9.38 -7.29 -7.57
N VAL A 128 -9.64 -6.21 -6.82
CA VAL A 128 -9.16 -6.01 -5.47
C VAL A 128 -10.37 -5.84 -4.56
N LEU A 129 -10.58 -6.78 -3.65
CA LEU A 129 -11.58 -6.61 -2.58
C LEU A 129 -10.91 -5.94 -1.40
N GLN A 130 -11.34 -4.72 -1.10
CA GLN A 130 -10.84 -3.94 0.03
C GLN A 130 -11.98 -3.57 0.97
N GLY A 131 -11.69 -3.55 2.26
CA GLY A 131 -12.64 -3.08 3.25
C GLY A 131 -12.01 -2.95 4.62
N GLY A 132 -12.78 -2.44 5.58
CA GLY A 132 -12.38 -2.51 6.98
C GLY A 132 -12.34 -3.95 7.52
N GLU A 133 -11.79 -4.14 8.71
CA GLU A 133 -11.85 -5.43 9.41
C GLU A 133 -13.23 -5.66 10.01
N ASP A 134 -14.19 -6.00 9.16
CA ASP A 134 -15.59 -6.24 9.48
C ASP A 134 -15.82 -7.72 9.87
N PRO A 135 -16.24 -8.02 11.12
CA PRO A 135 -16.52 -9.39 11.54
C PRO A 135 -17.68 -10.08 10.79
N TYR A 136 -18.56 -9.31 10.13
CA TYR A 136 -19.65 -9.88 9.32
C TYR A 136 -19.10 -10.76 8.20
N TYR A 137 -18.04 -10.32 7.52
CA TYR A 137 -17.35 -11.11 6.49
C TYR A 137 -16.42 -12.13 7.15
N ASN A 138 -17.03 -13.13 7.77
CA ASN A 138 -16.34 -14.28 8.34
C ASN A 138 -15.72 -15.16 7.23
N LEU A 139 -15.09 -16.27 7.62
CA LEU A 139 -14.38 -17.11 6.65
C LEU A 139 -15.32 -17.76 5.64
N GLU A 140 -16.50 -18.17 6.09
CA GLU A 140 -17.51 -18.81 5.24
C GLU A 140 -17.98 -17.86 4.13
N ILE A 141 -18.42 -16.66 4.50
CA ILE A 141 -18.89 -15.63 3.55
C ILE A 141 -17.77 -15.22 2.59
N MET A 142 -16.57 -14.95 3.10
CA MET A 142 -15.46 -14.57 2.23
C MET A 142 -15.02 -15.70 1.30
N SER A 143 -15.06 -16.95 1.75
CA SER A 143 -14.73 -18.12 0.92
C SER A 143 -15.73 -18.25 -0.23
N ASP A 144 -17.02 -18.10 0.06
CA ASP A 144 -18.09 -18.15 -0.93
C ASP A 144 -17.98 -17.00 -1.97
N ILE A 145 -17.69 -15.78 -1.53
CA ILE A 145 -17.44 -14.64 -2.44
C ILE A 145 -16.22 -14.90 -3.33
N VAL A 146 -15.09 -15.32 -2.74
CA VAL A 146 -13.84 -15.59 -3.47
C VAL A 146 -14.04 -16.70 -4.51
N GLU A 147 -14.69 -17.80 -4.12
CA GLU A 147 -14.97 -18.93 -4.99
C GLU A 147 -15.91 -18.54 -6.13
N ALA A 148 -16.95 -17.76 -5.87
CA ALA A 148 -17.87 -17.28 -6.89
C ALA A 148 -17.18 -16.37 -7.92
N ILE A 149 -16.37 -15.40 -7.47
CA ILE A 149 -15.60 -14.53 -8.36
C ILE A 149 -14.64 -15.36 -9.21
N LYS A 150 -13.91 -16.30 -8.59
CA LYS A 150 -12.93 -17.12 -9.30
C LYS A 150 -13.54 -18.12 -10.26
N THR A 151 -14.73 -18.62 -9.96
CA THR A 151 -15.50 -19.49 -10.86
C THR A 151 -16.01 -18.72 -12.08
N LYS A 152 -16.56 -17.50 -11.88
CA LYS A 152 -17.08 -16.67 -12.99
C LYS A 152 -15.95 -16.05 -13.83
N TYR A 153 -14.82 -15.71 -13.22
CA TYR A 153 -13.67 -15.06 -13.87
C TYR A 153 -12.35 -15.82 -13.59
N PRO A 154 -12.17 -17.02 -14.17
CA PRO A 154 -11.01 -17.86 -13.91
C PRO A 154 -9.68 -17.24 -14.39
N ASP A 155 -9.73 -16.44 -15.46
CA ASP A 155 -8.60 -15.71 -16.06
C ASP A 155 -8.18 -14.46 -15.29
N CYS A 156 -9.02 -13.96 -14.36
CA CYS A 156 -8.74 -12.77 -13.57
C CYS A 156 -7.97 -13.07 -12.29
N ALA A 157 -7.08 -12.17 -11.89
CA ALA A 157 -6.46 -12.26 -10.57
C ALA A 157 -7.36 -11.62 -9.49
N LEU A 158 -7.49 -12.25 -8.34
CA LEU A 158 -8.16 -11.70 -7.16
C LEU A 158 -7.16 -11.31 -6.09
N THR A 159 -7.21 -10.06 -5.66
CA THR A 159 -6.38 -9.50 -4.59
C THR A 159 -7.26 -9.14 -3.40
N LEU A 160 -6.84 -9.48 -2.19
CA LEU A 160 -7.57 -9.17 -0.97
C LEU A 160 -6.83 -8.10 -0.15
N SER A 161 -7.56 -7.16 0.44
CA SER A 161 -7.05 -6.16 1.37
C SER A 161 -8.06 -5.95 2.49
N ILE A 162 -8.09 -6.92 3.41
CA ILE A 162 -9.16 -7.08 4.42
C ILE A 162 -8.62 -7.10 5.85
N GLY A 163 -7.47 -6.46 6.06
CA GLY A 163 -6.78 -6.33 7.34
C GLY A 163 -6.15 -7.62 7.87
N GLU A 164 -5.86 -7.63 9.17
CA GLU A 164 -5.23 -8.75 9.87
C GLU A 164 -6.24 -9.89 10.14
N LYS A 165 -5.85 -11.12 9.80
CA LYS A 165 -6.56 -12.37 10.03
C LYS A 165 -5.59 -13.43 10.55
N GLU A 166 -6.14 -14.52 11.09
CA GLU A 166 -5.38 -15.72 11.45
C GLU A 166 -4.87 -16.47 10.21
N GLU A 167 -3.84 -17.28 10.37
CA GLU A 167 -3.17 -18.01 9.29
C GLU A 167 -4.13 -18.89 8.49
N GLU A 168 -5.01 -19.62 9.18
CA GLU A 168 -6.02 -20.51 8.60
C GLU A 168 -6.96 -19.76 7.66
N TYR A 169 -7.28 -18.51 8.00
CA TYR A 169 -8.14 -17.67 7.18
C TYR A 169 -7.48 -17.37 5.83
N TYR A 170 -6.19 -17.04 5.83
CA TYR A 170 -5.46 -16.79 4.59
C TYR A 170 -5.29 -18.06 3.75
N LYS A 171 -5.01 -19.21 4.39
CA LYS A 171 -4.90 -20.51 3.70
C LYS A 171 -6.19 -20.88 2.99
N ALA A 172 -7.32 -20.80 3.69
CA ALA A 172 -8.62 -21.13 3.12
C ALA A 172 -8.97 -20.21 1.93
N LEU A 173 -8.76 -18.89 2.02
CA LEU A 173 -9.00 -18.01 0.88
C LEU A 173 -8.03 -18.24 -0.29
N LYS A 174 -6.80 -18.68 -0.01
CA LYS A 174 -5.84 -19.08 -1.04
C LYS A 174 -6.33 -20.31 -1.79
N GLU A 175 -6.84 -21.32 -1.09
CA GLU A 175 -7.41 -22.55 -1.66
C GLU A 175 -8.65 -22.25 -2.53
N LYS A 176 -9.46 -21.26 -2.13
CA LYS A 176 -10.61 -20.78 -2.92
C LYS A 176 -10.23 -19.95 -4.15
N GLY A 177 -8.94 -19.64 -4.31
CA GLY A 177 -8.39 -19.05 -5.54
C GLY A 177 -7.94 -17.60 -5.43
N ALA A 178 -7.84 -17.02 -4.23
CA ALA A 178 -7.22 -15.72 -4.05
C ALA A 178 -5.75 -15.74 -4.53
N ASN A 179 -5.33 -14.71 -5.26
CA ASN A 179 -4.00 -14.66 -5.85
C ASN A 179 -3.01 -13.87 -4.99
N ARG A 180 -3.44 -12.72 -4.48
CA ARG A 180 -2.58 -11.75 -3.79
C ARG A 180 -3.25 -11.22 -2.52
N PHE A 181 -2.44 -10.73 -1.59
CA PHE A 181 -2.92 -10.04 -0.39
C PHE A 181 -2.16 -8.71 -0.23
N LEU A 182 -2.89 -7.64 0.05
CA LEU A 182 -2.35 -6.31 0.36
C LEU A 182 -2.57 -6.03 1.83
N LEU A 183 -1.48 -6.09 2.59
CA LEU A 183 -1.42 -5.70 4.00
C LEU A 183 -0.26 -4.71 4.15
N ARG A 184 -0.58 -3.44 4.35
CA ARG A 184 0.45 -2.42 4.58
C ARG A 184 0.98 -2.61 5.99
N HIS A 185 2.29 -2.48 6.16
CA HIS A 185 2.90 -2.50 7.49
C HIS A 185 2.66 -1.18 8.27
N GLU A 186 2.06 -0.18 7.60
CA GLU A 186 1.73 1.19 8.03
C GLU A 186 2.93 2.06 8.43
N THR A 187 3.77 1.57 9.33
CA THR A 187 5.04 2.19 9.70
C THR A 187 6.04 1.12 10.14
N SER A 188 7.29 1.24 9.70
CA SER A 188 8.38 0.35 10.14
C SER A 188 9.00 0.78 11.46
N ASP A 189 8.61 1.93 12.01
CA ASP A 189 9.00 2.39 13.35
C ASP A 189 8.01 1.83 14.38
N ASP A 190 8.50 1.00 15.30
CA ASP A 190 7.69 0.33 16.33
C ASP A 190 7.14 1.30 17.39
N ILE A 191 7.89 2.35 17.73
CA ILE A 191 7.44 3.39 18.66
C ILE A 191 6.29 4.17 18.02
N HIS A 192 6.39 4.48 16.72
CA HIS A 192 5.29 5.09 16.00
C HIS A 192 4.11 4.13 15.85
N TYR A 193 4.34 2.87 15.48
CA TYR A 193 3.28 1.85 15.31
C TYR A 193 2.48 1.65 16.60
N SER A 194 3.16 1.59 17.75
CA SER A 194 2.51 1.44 19.07
C SER A 194 1.61 2.60 19.45
N LYS A 195 1.67 3.74 18.75
CA LYS A 195 0.76 4.88 18.95
C LYS A 195 -0.46 4.82 18.04
N LEU A 196 -0.48 3.91 17.07
CA LEU A 196 -1.59 3.70 16.14
C LEU A 196 -2.53 2.64 16.71
N PRO A 197 -3.79 2.97 17.03
CA PRO A 197 -4.75 1.97 17.47
C PRO A 197 -5.15 1.04 16.31
N PRO A 198 -5.56 -0.21 16.57
CA PRO A 198 -5.55 -0.87 17.86
C PRO A 198 -4.09 -1.12 18.30
N TYR A 199 -3.82 -0.95 19.60
CA TYR A 199 -2.49 -1.12 20.23
C TYR A 199 -2.01 -2.58 20.23
N ARG A 200 -2.04 -3.25 19.06
CA ARG A 200 -1.69 -4.66 18.89
C ARG A 200 -0.18 -4.76 18.69
N TYR A 201 0.53 -4.77 19.81
CA TYR A 201 1.97 -5.10 19.82
C TYR A 201 2.23 -6.61 19.78
N GLU A 202 1.18 -7.45 19.82
CA GLU A 202 1.31 -8.88 20.10
C GLU A 202 1.81 -9.75 18.93
N PHE A 203 1.85 -9.22 17.70
CA PHE A 203 2.13 -10.03 16.49
C PHE A 203 3.42 -9.67 15.73
N ARG A 204 4.27 -8.76 16.24
CA ARG A 204 5.62 -8.50 15.68
C ARG A 204 6.71 -9.24 16.48
N LYS A 205 6.65 -10.57 16.51
CA LYS A 205 7.75 -11.42 16.99
C LYS A 205 8.34 -12.23 15.84
#